data_AF-A0A2V7M7D0-F1
#
_entry.id   AF-A0A2V7M7D0-F1
#
_cell.length_a   1.000
_cell.length_b   1.000
_cell.length_c   1.000
_cell.angle_alpha   90.00
_cell.angle_beta   90.00
_cell.angle_gamma   90.00
#
_symmetry.space_group_name_H-M   'P 1'
#
loop_
_entity.id
_entity.type
_entity.pdbx_description
1 polymer ?
#
loop_
_entity_poly.entity_id
_entity_poly.type
_entity_poly.pdbx_seq_one_letter_code
_entity_poly.pdbx_strand_id
1 'polypeptide(L)'
;MKAIVICALLLAACTPATTRPSFAPVPEALHAVINASPADVTQTAQALLAADSIALHFVSLRDAFLETQEFAGTHRVRLWADPDVPGKTRVTIEAVYRPMADPSRTPRDLERAAPPGSPGQLRAEQLLAALKDKLGVTTY
;
A
#
# COMPACT_ATOMS: atom_id res chain seq x y z
N MET A 1 -20.66 12.04 -38.23
CA MET A 1 -21.07 11.97 -36.80
C MET A 1 -20.52 10.76 -36.01
N LYS A 2 -19.73 9.84 -36.60
CA LYS A 2 -19.07 8.75 -35.85
C LYS A 2 -17.68 9.10 -35.28
N ALA A 3 -16.94 10.01 -35.91
CA ALA A 3 -15.57 10.37 -35.50
C ALA A 3 -15.50 11.23 -34.22
N ILE A 4 -16.54 12.03 -33.93
CA ILE A 4 -16.58 12.92 -32.75
C ILE A 4 -16.77 12.12 -31.45
N VAL A 5 -17.49 10.99 -31.51
CA VAL A 5 -17.75 10.12 -30.34
C VAL A 5 -16.47 9.39 -29.90
N ILE A 6 -15.59 9.04 -30.84
CA ILE A 6 -14.34 8.31 -30.55
C ILE A 6 -13.32 9.22 -29.84
N CYS A 7 -13.25 10.50 -30.20
CA CYS A 7 -12.31 11.45 -29.59
C CYS A 7 -12.70 11.79 -28.13
N ALA A 8 -14.00 11.84 -27.83
CA ALA A 8 -14.49 12.08 -26.47
C ALA A 8 -14.24 10.89 -25.51
N LEU A 9 -14.23 9.65 -26.01
CA LEU A 9 -13.93 8.45 -25.21
C LEU A 9 -12.44 8.35 -24.82
N LEU A 10 -11.53 8.88 -25.64
CA LEU A 10 -10.08 8.84 -25.38
C LEU A 10 -9.65 9.81 -24.26
N LEU A 11 -10.39 10.90 -24.03
CA LEU A 11 -10.05 11.91 -23.01
C LEU A 11 -10.44 11.49 -21.59
N ALA A 12 -11.34 10.51 -21.43
CA ALA A 12 -11.76 10.02 -20.11
C ALA A 12 -10.80 8.97 -19.50
N ALA A 13 -9.89 8.40 -20.30
CA ALA A 13 -8.99 7.33 -19.85
C ALA A 13 -7.80 7.86 -19.02
N CYS A 14 -7.41 9.12 -19.20
CA CYS A 14 -6.36 9.76 -18.43
C CYS A 14 -7.00 10.55 -17.28
N THR A 15 -7.42 9.86 -16.23
CA THR A 15 -7.73 10.52 -14.95
C THR A 15 -6.41 10.74 -14.19
N PRO A 16 -5.90 11.97 -14.05
CA PRO A 16 -4.65 12.24 -13.33
C PRO A 16 -4.79 12.12 -11.80
N ALA A 17 -6.01 11.86 -11.31
CA ALA A 17 -6.29 11.66 -9.90
C ALA A 17 -5.75 10.28 -9.47
N THR A 18 -4.70 10.30 -8.65
CA THR A 18 -4.23 9.11 -7.94
C THR A 18 -5.15 8.80 -6.77
N THR A 19 -5.34 7.52 -6.47
CA THR A 19 -6.04 7.05 -5.27
C THR A 19 -5.13 6.94 -4.04
N ARG A 20 -3.84 7.27 -4.20
CA ARG A 20 -2.89 7.30 -3.08
C ARG A 20 -3.21 8.44 -2.13
N PRO A 21 -2.97 8.25 -0.82
CA PRO A 21 -2.96 9.36 0.10
C PRO A 21 -1.89 10.38 -0.29
N SER A 22 -2.15 11.66 -0.04
CA SER A 22 -1.23 12.76 -0.34
C SER A 22 -0.07 12.90 0.65
N PHE A 23 -0.14 12.20 1.79
CA PHE A 23 0.91 12.21 2.80
C PHE A 23 1.99 11.17 2.51
N ALA A 24 3.21 11.45 2.97
CA ALA A 24 4.31 10.50 2.93
C ALA A 24 4.14 9.39 4.00
N PRO A 25 4.69 8.19 3.75
CA PRO A 25 4.84 7.15 4.78
C PRO A 25 5.60 7.67 6.01
N VAL A 26 5.33 7.10 7.19
CA VAL A 26 6.11 7.40 8.41
C VAL A 26 7.58 6.99 8.22
N PRO A 27 8.51 7.65 8.92
CA PRO A 27 9.95 7.32 8.84
C PRO A 27 10.29 5.87 9.17
N GLU A 28 9.51 5.22 10.04
CA GLU A 28 9.69 3.83 10.48
C GLU A 28 9.14 2.79 9.49
N ALA A 29 8.58 3.22 8.35
CA ALA A 29 8.10 2.30 7.33
C ALA A 29 9.21 1.37 6.85
N LEU A 30 8.84 0.13 6.56
CA LEU A 30 9.77 -0.87 6.05
C LEU A 30 9.97 -0.67 4.54
N HIS A 31 11.20 -0.85 4.07
CA HIS A 31 11.54 -0.68 2.66
C HIS A 31 12.25 -1.91 2.08
N ALA A 32 11.96 -2.24 0.82
CA ALA A 32 12.73 -3.21 0.04
C ALA A 32 12.57 -2.99 -1.46
N VAL A 33 13.52 -3.48 -2.26
CA VAL A 33 13.37 -3.58 -3.71
C VAL A 33 13.03 -5.02 -4.10
N ILE A 34 11.85 -5.22 -4.66
CA ILE A 34 11.28 -6.50 -5.06
C ILE A 34 11.39 -6.68 -6.58
N ASN A 35 11.71 -7.90 -7.03
CA ASN A 35 11.94 -8.23 -8.44
C ASN A 35 10.63 -8.54 -9.19
N ALA A 36 9.65 -7.65 -9.06
CA ALA A 36 8.36 -7.77 -9.73
C ALA A 36 7.82 -6.39 -10.11
N SER A 37 6.80 -6.36 -10.98
CA SER A 37 6.13 -5.12 -11.35
C SER A 37 5.31 -4.55 -10.17
N PRO A 38 5.02 -3.24 -10.11
CA PRO A 38 4.24 -2.66 -9.04
C PRO A 38 2.85 -3.33 -8.88
N ALA A 39 2.20 -3.65 -10.00
CA ALA A 39 0.91 -4.32 -10.01
C ALA A 39 0.98 -5.73 -9.41
N ASP A 40 2.02 -6.52 -9.78
CA ASP A 40 2.20 -7.87 -9.24
C ASP A 40 2.50 -7.85 -7.74
N VAL A 41 3.28 -6.87 -7.27
CA VAL A 41 3.53 -6.67 -5.84
C VAL A 41 2.22 -6.37 -5.11
N THR A 42 1.43 -5.41 -5.59
CA THR A 42 0.16 -5.04 -4.95
C THR A 42 -0.84 -6.19 -4.97
N GLN A 43 -0.96 -6.92 -6.08
CA GLN A 43 -1.84 -8.09 -6.19
C GLN A 43 -1.41 -9.23 -5.25
N THR A 44 -0.10 -9.50 -5.17
CA THR A 44 0.44 -10.53 -4.27
C THR A 44 0.21 -10.14 -2.81
N ALA A 45 0.43 -8.88 -2.45
CA ALA A 45 0.19 -8.37 -1.11
C ALA A 45 -1.29 -8.44 -0.72
N GLN A 46 -2.21 -8.10 -1.64
CA GLN A 46 -3.65 -8.29 -1.46
C GLN A 46 -3.98 -9.77 -1.15
N ALA A 47 -3.44 -10.71 -1.93
CA ALA A 47 -3.70 -12.14 -1.74
C ALA A 47 -3.14 -12.65 -0.40
N LEU A 48 -1.95 -12.20 0.00
CA LEU A 48 -1.34 -12.54 1.28
C LEU A 48 -2.17 -12.03 2.47
N LEU A 49 -2.57 -10.76 2.44
CA LEU A 49 -3.41 -10.17 3.49
C LEU A 49 -4.78 -10.83 3.58
N ALA A 50 -5.38 -11.19 2.45
CA ALA A 50 -6.64 -11.94 2.42
C ALA A 50 -6.49 -13.35 3.00
N ALA A 51 -5.39 -14.06 2.71
CA ALA A 51 -5.09 -15.37 3.29
C ALA A 51 -4.93 -15.31 4.82
N ASP A 52 -4.40 -14.19 5.32
CA ASP A 52 -4.27 -13.90 6.76
C ASP A 52 -5.55 -13.35 7.40
N SER A 53 -6.69 -13.36 6.69
CA SER A 53 -7.97 -12.79 7.14
C SER A 53 -7.91 -11.31 7.53
N ILE A 54 -6.96 -10.55 6.98
CA ILE A 54 -6.88 -9.10 7.17
C ILE A 54 -7.74 -8.41 6.12
N ALA A 55 -8.82 -7.77 6.57
CA ALA A 55 -9.70 -7.03 5.69
C ALA A 55 -8.98 -5.82 5.08
N LEU A 56 -9.21 -5.59 3.79
CA LEU A 56 -8.68 -4.44 3.07
C LEU A 56 -9.71 -3.31 3.07
N HIS A 57 -9.26 -2.10 3.37
CA HIS A 57 -10.06 -0.89 3.21
C HIS A 57 -10.04 -0.45 1.75
N PHE A 58 -8.87 -0.54 1.13
CA PHE A 58 -8.64 -0.05 -0.22
C PHE A 58 -7.53 -0.83 -0.93
N VAL A 59 -7.70 -1.05 -2.24
CA VAL A 59 -6.68 -1.63 -3.12
C VAL A 59 -6.78 -0.96 -4.49
N SER A 60 -5.66 -0.47 -5.02
CA SER A 60 -5.53 0.02 -6.39
C SER A 60 -4.29 -0.58 -7.02
N LEU A 61 -4.48 -1.49 -7.98
CA LEU A 61 -3.38 -2.03 -8.79
C LEU A 61 -2.80 -0.96 -9.73
N ARG A 62 -3.64 -0.04 -10.20
CA ARG A 62 -3.24 1.07 -11.09
C ARG A 62 -2.29 2.02 -10.37
N ASP A 63 -2.64 2.41 -9.15
CA ASP A 63 -1.79 3.25 -8.32
C ASP A 63 -0.80 2.43 -7.49
N ALA A 64 -0.77 1.10 -7.60
CA ALA A 64 0.09 0.23 -6.83
C ALA A 64 0.10 0.56 -5.31
N PHE A 65 -1.10 0.69 -4.76
CA PHE A 65 -1.34 1.08 -3.37
C PHE A 65 -2.41 0.19 -2.75
N LEU A 66 -2.23 -0.17 -1.48
CA LEU A 66 -3.28 -0.78 -0.68
C LEU A 66 -3.23 -0.31 0.77
N GLU A 67 -4.38 -0.44 1.41
CA GLU A 67 -4.59 -0.08 2.80
C GLU A 67 -5.51 -1.10 3.46
N THR A 68 -5.14 -1.58 4.65
CA THR A 68 -5.99 -2.46 5.44
C THR A 68 -7.10 -1.68 6.14
N GLN A 69 -8.18 -2.35 6.52
CA GLN A 69 -9.02 -1.87 7.61
C GLN A 69 -8.22 -1.87 8.93
N GLU A 70 -8.77 -1.25 9.96
CA GLU A 70 -8.21 -1.39 11.30
C GLU A 70 -8.32 -2.83 11.79
N PHE A 71 -7.23 -3.35 12.35
CA PHE A 71 -7.15 -4.67 12.95
C PHE A 71 -6.45 -4.58 14.32
N ALA A 72 -6.63 -5.61 15.14
CA ALA A 72 -6.14 -5.60 16.53
C ALA A 72 -6.51 -4.30 17.27
N GLY A 73 -7.76 -3.85 17.08
CA GLY A 73 -8.35 -2.67 17.71
C GLY A 73 -7.96 -1.33 17.09
N THR A 74 -6.68 -1.11 16.76
CA THR A 74 -6.19 0.24 16.40
C THR A 74 -5.12 0.27 15.31
N HIS A 75 -4.68 -0.89 14.79
CA HIS A 75 -3.56 -0.98 13.87
C HIS A 75 -4.02 -0.96 12.42
N ARG A 76 -3.21 -0.36 11.55
CA ARG A 76 -3.42 -0.34 10.10
C ARG A 76 -2.09 -0.52 9.39
N VAL A 77 -2.11 -1.24 8.28
CA VAL A 77 -0.96 -1.39 7.39
C VAL A 77 -1.28 -0.78 6.04
N ARG A 78 -0.32 -0.05 5.48
CA ARG A 78 -0.36 0.52 4.13
C ARG A 78 0.85 0.07 3.35
N LEU A 79 0.65 -0.17 2.06
CA LEU A 79 1.73 -0.53 1.15
C LEU A 79 1.70 0.37 -0.08
N TRP A 80 2.85 0.97 -0.37
CA TRP A 80 3.14 1.63 -1.64
C TRP A 80 4.14 0.77 -2.41
N ALA A 81 3.81 0.50 -3.67
CA ALA A 81 4.68 -0.18 -4.61
C ALA A 81 5.07 0.81 -5.71
N ASP A 82 6.25 1.41 -5.59
CA ASP A 82 6.75 2.40 -6.53
C ASP A 82 7.64 1.75 -7.58
N PRO A 83 7.52 2.11 -8.87
CA PRO A 83 8.49 1.67 -9.86
C PRO A 83 9.90 2.15 -9.45
N ASP A 84 10.89 1.26 -9.54
CA ASP A 84 12.29 1.56 -9.22
C ASP A 84 13.14 1.59 -10.49
N VAL A 85 13.41 0.41 -11.05
CA VAL A 85 14.02 0.20 -12.37
C VAL A 85 13.16 -0.81 -13.14
N PRO A 86 13.32 -0.99 -14.46
CA PRO A 86 12.49 -1.93 -15.22
C PRO A 86 12.44 -3.32 -14.59
N GLY A 87 11.22 -3.81 -14.32
CA GLY A 87 10.98 -5.11 -13.68
C GLY A 87 11.20 -5.13 -12.16
N LYS A 88 11.48 -4.00 -11.51
CA LYS A 88 11.67 -3.90 -10.07
C LYS A 88 10.79 -2.81 -9.44
N THR A 89 10.41 -3.05 -8.20
CA THR A 89 9.53 -2.19 -7.42
C THR A 89 10.16 -1.90 -6.07
N ARG A 90 10.24 -0.62 -5.71
CA ARG A 90 10.52 -0.18 -4.35
C ARG A 90 9.23 -0.25 -3.55
N VAL A 91 9.19 -1.18 -2.62
CA VAL A 91 8.07 -1.40 -1.71
C VAL A 91 8.32 -0.61 -0.44
N THR A 92 7.31 0.14 -0.01
CA THR A 92 7.25 0.80 1.31
C THR A 92 6.05 0.27 2.05
N ILE A 93 6.25 -0.30 3.25
CA ILE A 93 5.18 -0.82 4.11
C ILE A 93 5.17 -0.03 5.41
N GLU A 94 4.12 0.74 5.60
CA GLU A 94 3.88 1.48 6.84
C GLU A 94 2.97 0.66 7.75
N ALA A 95 3.35 0.55 9.02
CA ALA A 95 2.46 0.11 10.09
C ALA A 95 2.22 1.28 11.04
N VAL A 96 0.95 1.65 11.20
CA VAL A 96 0.53 2.67 12.16
C VAL A 96 -0.48 2.11 13.14
N TYR A 97 -0.61 2.79 14.27
CA TYR A 97 -1.72 2.61 15.18
C TYR A 97 -2.29 3.97 15.60
N ARG A 98 -3.58 3.98 15.94
CA ARG A 98 -4.25 5.17 16.47
C ARG A 98 -4.50 5.01 17.98
N PRO A 99 -3.75 5.69 18.86
CA PRO A 99 -3.91 5.56 20.31
C PRO A 99 -5.16 6.27 20.86
N MET A 100 -5.69 7.26 20.14
CA MET A 100 -6.83 8.07 20.61
C MET A 100 -7.75 8.48 19.46
N ALA A 101 -9.02 8.69 19.78
CA ALA A 101 -9.99 9.27 18.86
C ALA A 101 -10.22 10.74 19.23
N ASP A 102 -9.94 11.65 18.29
CA ASP A 102 -10.21 13.07 18.43
C ASP A 102 -10.86 13.57 17.13
N PRO A 103 -12.18 13.87 17.14
CA PRO A 103 -12.91 14.32 15.95
C PRO A 103 -12.41 15.65 15.37
N SER A 104 -11.62 16.43 16.12
CA SER A 104 -11.07 17.71 15.66
C SER A 104 -9.83 17.58 14.78
N ARG A 105 -9.20 16.39 14.76
CA ARG A 105 -7.97 16.11 14.01
C ARG A 105 -8.22 15.10 12.90
N THR A 106 -7.40 15.15 11.86
CA THR A 106 -7.50 14.14 10.80
C THR A 106 -7.04 12.77 11.32
N PRO A 107 -7.51 11.65 10.74
CA PRO A 107 -7.04 10.34 11.14
C PRO A 107 -5.51 10.20 11.10
N ARG A 108 -4.86 10.79 10.08
CA ARG A 108 -3.40 10.78 9.92
C ARG A 108 -2.67 11.52 11.05
N ASP A 109 -3.21 12.66 11.50
CA ASP A 109 -2.62 13.46 12.59
C ASP A 109 -2.61 12.73 13.95
N LEU A 110 -3.48 11.72 14.08
CA LEU A 110 -3.61 10.88 15.26
C LEU A 110 -2.83 9.57 15.16
N GLU A 111 -2.34 9.22 13.97
CA GLU A 111 -1.56 8.00 13.75
C GLU A 111 -0.15 8.16 14.28
N ARG A 112 0.38 7.06 14.82
CA ARG A 112 1.78 6.91 15.20
C ARG A 112 2.33 5.63 14.60
N ALA A 113 3.63 5.57 14.37
CA ALA A 113 4.29 4.33 13.97
C ALA A 113 3.98 3.23 14.99
N ALA A 114 3.64 2.05 14.48
CA ALA A 114 3.36 0.88 15.30
C ALA A 114 4.62 0.49 16.10
N PRO A 115 4.55 0.37 17.44
CA PRO A 115 5.72 0.03 18.25
C PRO A 115 6.30 -1.34 17.88
N PRO A 116 7.61 -1.59 18.14
CA PRO A 116 8.19 -2.91 17.98
C PRO A 116 7.45 -3.98 18.78
N GLY A 117 7.23 -5.14 18.17
CA GLY A 117 6.47 -6.26 18.73
C GLY A 117 4.95 -6.08 18.72
N SER A 118 4.43 -4.93 18.26
CA SER A 118 2.99 -4.72 18.14
C SER A 118 2.38 -5.54 17.00
N PRO A 119 1.06 -5.84 17.04
CA PRO A 119 0.39 -6.54 15.95
C PRO A 119 0.57 -5.88 14.57
N GLY A 120 0.60 -4.54 14.53
CA GLY A 120 0.80 -3.80 13.29
C GLY A 120 2.21 -3.99 12.72
N GLN A 121 3.24 -3.83 13.56
CA GLN A 121 4.63 -3.95 13.15
C GLN A 121 4.97 -5.38 12.74
N LEU A 122 4.56 -6.38 13.53
CA LEU A 122 4.73 -7.80 13.19
C LEU A 122 4.04 -8.15 11.86
N ARG A 123 2.83 -7.61 11.61
CA ARG A 123 2.12 -7.87 10.34
C ARG A 123 2.85 -7.26 9.15
N ALA A 124 3.39 -6.04 9.28
CA ALA A 124 4.17 -5.42 8.21
C ALA A 124 5.45 -6.20 7.90
N GLU A 125 6.15 -6.69 8.92
CA GLU A 125 7.34 -7.54 8.76
C GLU A 125 7.02 -8.86 8.07
N GLN A 126 5.95 -9.54 8.51
CA GLN A 126 5.47 -10.78 7.90
C GLN A 126 5.09 -10.59 6.43
N LEU A 127 4.37 -9.51 6.13
CA LEU A 127 4.00 -9.17 4.74
C LEU A 127 5.24 -8.92 3.88
N LEU A 128 6.21 -8.14 4.38
CA LEU A 128 7.44 -7.88 3.63
C LEU A 128 8.24 -9.15 3.39
N ALA A 129 8.36 -10.01 4.41
CA ALA A 129 9.06 -11.29 4.31
C ALA A 129 8.41 -12.20 3.27
N ALA A 130 7.07 -12.32 3.29
CA ALA A 130 6.32 -13.13 2.34
C ALA A 130 6.42 -12.59 0.90
N LEU A 131 6.46 -11.27 0.71
CA LEU A 131 6.70 -10.68 -0.61
C LEU A 131 8.09 -10.99 -1.14
N LYS A 132 9.12 -10.88 -0.28
CA LYS A 132 10.50 -11.24 -0.65
C LYS A 132 10.62 -12.71 -1.04
N ASP A 133 9.96 -13.59 -0.30
CA ASP A 133 9.96 -15.03 -0.57
C ASP A 133 9.27 -15.37 -1.91
N LYS A 134 8.08 -14.81 -2.16
CA LYS A 134 7.30 -15.11 -3.37
C LYS A 134 7.82 -14.47 -4.65
N LEU A 135 8.34 -13.24 -4.56
CA LEU A 135 8.65 -12.41 -5.74
C LEU A 135 10.15 -12.15 -5.92
N GLY A 136 10.98 -12.56 -4.95
CA GLY A 136 12.41 -12.30 -4.95
C GLY A 136 12.76 -10.85 -4.60
N VAL A 137 13.99 -10.65 -4.12
CA VAL A 137 14.51 -9.36 -3.67
C VAL A 137 15.82 -9.03 -4.40
N THR A 138 16.08 -7.75 -4.63
CA THR A 138 17.44 -7.29 -4.96
C THR A 138 18.13 -6.83 -3.68
N THR A 139 19.31 -7.39 -3.40
CA THR A 139 20.22 -6.90 -2.36
C THR A 139 21.30 -6.07 -3.05
N TYR A 140 21.49 -4.82 -2.62
CA TYR A 140 22.60 -3.96 -3.03
C TYR A 140 23.65 -3.93 -1.92
#